data_AF-A0A1J1IDK9-F1
#
_entry.id   AF-A0A1J1IDK9-F1
#
_cell.length_a   1.000
_cell.length_b   1.000
_cell.length_c   1.000
_cell.angle_alpha   90.00
_cell.angle_beta   90.00
_cell.angle_gamma   90.00
#
_symmetry.space_group_name_H-M   'P 1'
#
loop_
_entity.id
_entity.type
_entity.pdbx_description
1 polymer ?
#
loop_
_entity_poly.entity_id
_entity_poly.type
_entity_poly.pdbx_seq_one_letter_code
_entity_poly.pdbx_strand_id
1 'polypeptide(L)'
;MSCPVGNLNGNDAQQGEHLGSDVGMLYGEYLMLDKLLTAQKMQSNVHDEHLFIVTHQAYELWFKQIIFELDSIRVLFNRENIEESSTLEILKRLNRIVLILNLLVDQVPILETMTPLDFMDFRDYLSPASGFQSLQFRLIENKLGVKTEHRVKYNQKYSHVFGTEPEAIEAIKNSEQDPSLSDLVQRWLERTPGLELDGFNFWGKFKDSVDKLLNEKEEQANKEPKEHIRNYRLMDIQKRRDVYETIFNPSSHEALVSRGERRFTYKALQGAIMIKFYRDEPRFSQPHQLLTLLMDIDSLITKWRYNHVIMVQRMIGSQQLGTGGSSGYQYLRSTLSDRYKVFLDLFNLSTFLIPRGLIPPLTSEMKDALNMGWRTHQNHATNGDS
;
A
#
# COMPACT_ATOMS: atom_id res chain seq x y z
N MET A 1 -22.61 44.95 -20.06
CA MET A 1 -21.13 45.01 -19.99
C MET A 1 -20.61 43.80 -20.75
N SER A 2 -20.22 44.02 -22.00
CA SER A 2 -19.76 42.99 -22.93
C SER A 2 -18.31 42.61 -22.62
N CYS A 3 -18.03 41.32 -22.48
CA CYS A 3 -16.66 40.80 -22.49
C CYS A 3 -16.08 40.91 -23.92
N PRO A 4 -14.87 41.42 -24.12
CA PRO A 4 -14.21 41.37 -25.41
C PRO A 4 -13.56 40.00 -25.57
N VAL A 5 -14.17 39.12 -26.37
CA VAL A 5 -13.48 37.95 -26.93
C VAL A 5 -12.63 38.47 -28.08
N GLY A 6 -11.37 38.76 -27.80
CA GLY A 6 -10.38 39.03 -28.85
C GLY A 6 -10.13 37.74 -29.63
N ASN A 7 -10.28 37.82 -30.96
CA ASN A 7 -9.83 36.79 -31.90
C ASN A 7 -8.35 36.48 -31.65
N LEU A 8 -8.06 35.38 -30.95
CA LEU A 8 -6.75 34.74 -31.01
C LEU A 8 -6.70 33.97 -32.32
N ASN A 9 -6.03 34.54 -33.33
CA ASN A 9 -5.73 33.86 -34.58
C ASN A 9 -4.95 32.57 -34.26
N GLY A 10 -5.40 31.43 -34.79
CA GLY A 10 -4.85 30.09 -34.52
C GLY A 10 -3.40 29.84 -34.94
N ASN A 11 -2.65 30.87 -35.36
CA ASN A 11 -1.23 30.79 -35.71
C ASN A 11 -0.29 31.24 -34.58
N ASP A 12 -0.76 31.94 -33.54
CA ASP A 12 0.12 32.44 -32.48
C ASP A 12 0.61 31.33 -31.54
N ALA A 13 -0.14 30.22 -31.43
CA ALA A 13 0.27 29.05 -30.64
C ALA A 13 1.48 28.30 -31.22
N GLN A 14 1.88 28.61 -32.46
CA GLN A 14 3.04 28.01 -33.16
C GLN A 14 4.18 29.01 -33.38
N GLN A 15 4.05 30.27 -32.95
CA GLN A 15 5.07 31.32 -33.09
C GLN A 15 6.01 31.38 -31.86
N GLY A 16 6.39 30.24 -31.30
CA GLY A 16 7.45 30.19 -30.29
C GLY A 16 8.81 30.21 -30.98
N GLU A 17 9.64 31.23 -30.73
CA GLU A 17 11.07 31.16 -31.08
C GLU A 17 11.72 30.04 -30.26
N HIS A 18 12.44 29.13 -30.93
CA HIS A 18 13.20 28.10 -30.25
C HIS A 18 14.32 28.74 -29.44
N LEU A 19 14.25 28.66 -28.11
CA LEU A 19 15.31 29.05 -27.17
C LEU A 19 16.63 28.24 -27.34
N GLY A 20 16.77 27.47 -28.41
CA GLY A 20 17.83 26.47 -28.64
C GLY A 20 19.18 27.02 -29.10
N SER A 21 19.37 28.34 -29.15
CA SER A 21 20.66 28.97 -29.48
C SER A 21 21.37 29.63 -28.28
N ASP A 22 20.71 29.76 -27.13
CA ASP A 22 21.35 30.20 -25.89
C ASP A 22 21.87 29.00 -25.09
N VAL A 23 22.89 29.24 -24.26
CA VAL A 23 23.57 28.26 -23.39
C VAL A 23 22.59 27.72 -22.32
N GLY A 24 21.64 26.90 -22.75
CA GLY A 24 20.63 26.23 -21.93
C GLY A 24 20.77 24.72 -22.06
N MET A 25 20.36 23.99 -21.01
CA MET A 25 20.45 22.53 -20.96
C MET A 25 19.53 21.89 -22.01
N LEU A 26 20.10 21.03 -22.87
CA LEU A 26 19.33 20.34 -23.91
C LEU A 26 18.52 19.17 -23.33
N TYR A 27 17.38 18.83 -23.94
CA TYR A 27 16.52 17.72 -23.50
C TYR A 27 17.27 16.39 -23.37
N GLY A 28 18.10 16.07 -24.38
CA GLY A 28 18.89 14.84 -24.40
C GLY A 28 19.94 14.79 -23.29
N GLU A 29 20.50 15.94 -22.93
CA GLU A 29 21.47 16.07 -21.82
C GLU A 29 20.78 15.94 -20.46
N TYR A 30 19.65 16.63 -20.27
CA TYR A 30 18.88 16.58 -19.02
C TYR A 30 18.42 15.16 -18.68
N LEU A 31 17.94 14.40 -19.67
CA LEU A 31 17.47 13.03 -19.48
C LEU A 31 18.56 11.97 -19.66
N MET A 32 19.79 12.37 -19.99
CA MET A 32 20.92 11.47 -20.26
C MET A 32 20.56 10.37 -21.27
N LEU A 33 19.94 10.78 -22.39
CA LEU A 33 19.45 9.83 -23.40
C LEU A 33 20.57 9.05 -24.08
N ASP A 34 21.79 9.58 -24.07
CA ASP A 34 23.00 8.88 -24.50
C ASP A 34 23.24 7.61 -23.68
N LYS A 35 22.94 7.61 -22.38
CA LYS A 35 23.02 6.40 -21.53
C LYS A 35 21.77 5.55 -21.64
N LEU A 36 20.59 6.18 -21.59
CA LEU A 36 19.33 5.44 -21.54
C LEU A 36 19.04 4.69 -22.84
N LEU A 37 19.26 5.32 -24.00
CA LEU A 37 18.95 4.77 -25.33
C LEU A 37 20.11 3.98 -25.94
N THR A 38 21.19 3.74 -25.19
CA THR A 38 22.30 2.84 -25.61
C THR A 38 22.43 1.61 -24.70
N ALA A 39 21.52 1.46 -23.73
CA ALA A 39 21.52 0.33 -22.79
C ALA A 39 20.84 -0.94 -23.35
N GLN A 40 20.30 -0.92 -24.57
CA GLN A 40 19.56 -2.04 -25.18
C GLN A 40 20.52 -3.00 -25.90
N LYS A 41 21.14 -3.93 -25.15
CA LYS A 41 22.08 -4.92 -25.70
C LYS A 41 21.46 -6.31 -25.78
N MET A 42 21.02 -6.70 -26.97
CA MET A 42 20.54 -8.05 -27.28
C MET A 42 21.68 -9.08 -27.24
N GLN A 43 21.39 -10.29 -26.76
CA GLN A 43 22.29 -11.46 -26.76
C GLN A 43 22.03 -12.39 -27.95
N SER A 44 20.88 -12.25 -28.60
CA SER A 44 20.47 -13.00 -29.79
C SER A 44 20.15 -12.06 -30.96
N ASN A 45 19.81 -12.64 -32.11
CA ASN A 45 19.28 -11.91 -33.27
C ASN A 45 17.74 -11.97 -33.36
N VAL A 46 17.05 -12.47 -32.32
CA VAL A 46 15.59 -12.60 -32.29
C VAL A 46 14.97 -11.24 -32.04
N HIS A 47 14.09 -10.79 -32.93
CA HIS A 47 13.50 -9.44 -32.91
C HIS A 47 12.87 -9.07 -31.57
N ASP A 48 12.07 -9.99 -31.00
CA ASP A 48 11.30 -9.75 -29.77
C ASP A 48 12.18 -9.67 -28.50
N GLU A 49 13.46 -10.04 -28.56
CA GLU A 49 14.37 -9.81 -27.43
C GLU A 49 14.52 -8.31 -27.14
N HIS A 50 14.44 -7.44 -28.15
CA HIS A 50 14.47 -5.99 -27.93
C HIS A 50 13.26 -5.52 -27.11
N LEU A 51 12.07 -6.04 -27.41
CA LEU A 51 10.86 -5.78 -26.62
C LEU A 51 11.02 -6.27 -25.17
N PHE A 52 11.52 -7.49 -25.00
CA PHE A 52 11.80 -8.05 -23.68
C PHE A 52 12.70 -7.13 -22.85
N ILE A 53 13.81 -6.64 -23.42
CA ILE A 53 14.75 -5.73 -22.75
C ILE A 53 14.06 -4.41 -22.39
N VAL A 54 13.41 -3.74 -23.35
CA VAL A 54 12.79 -2.43 -23.14
C VAL A 54 11.68 -2.50 -22.10
N THR A 55 10.85 -3.56 -22.10
CA THR A 55 9.82 -3.75 -21.08
C THR A 55 10.44 -3.84 -19.68
N HIS A 56 11.48 -4.65 -19.47
CA HIS A 56 12.13 -4.78 -18.16
C HIS A 56 12.83 -3.48 -17.73
N GLN A 57 13.48 -2.76 -18.66
CA GLN A 57 14.07 -1.45 -18.38
C GLN A 57 13.01 -0.42 -17.95
N ALA A 58 11.84 -0.41 -18.61
CA ALA A 58 10.74 0.45 -18.22
C ALA A 58 10.21 0.12 -16.81
N TYR A 59 10.06 -1.17 -16.46
CA TYR A 59 9.72 -1.58 -15.09
C TYR A 59 10.75 -1.09 -14.07
N GLU A 60 12.05 -1.27 -14.34
CA GLU A 60 13.11 -0.87 -13.41
C GLU A 60 13.20 0.66 -13.21
N LEU A 61 12.89 1.46 -14.23
CA LEU A 61 12.75 2.92 -14.08
C LEU A 61 11.59 3.28 -13.14
N TRP A 62 10.44 2.63 -13.31
CA TRP A 62 9.28 2.85 -12.44
C TRP A 62 9.50 2.32 -11.02
N PHE A 63 10.20 1.19 -10.85
CA PHE A 63 10.60 0.70 -9.54
C PHE A 63 11.50 1.70 -8.82
N LYS A 64 12.45 2.32 -9.54
CA LYS A 64 13.28 3.40 -8.99
C LYS A 64 12.44 4.58 -8.53
N GLN A 65 11.45 4.99 -9.32
CA GLN A 65 10.52 6.07 -8.93
C GLN A 65 9.72 5.68 -7.69
N ILE A 66 9.18 4.45 -7.61
CA ILE A 66 8.45 3.97 -6.43
C ILE A 66 9.35 4.00 -5.19
N ILE A 67 10.59 3.53 -5.29
CA ILE A 67 11.56 3.56 -4.18
C ILE A 67 11.81 5.00 -3.74
N PHE A 68 11.99 5.92 -4.69
CA PHE A 68 12.22 7.33 -4.39
C PHE A 68 11.03 7.96 -3.64
N GLU A 69 9.79 7.67 -4.07
CA GLU A 69 8.58 8.08 -3.35
C GLU A 69 8.52 7.44 -1.95
N LEU A 70 8.71 6.13 -1.85
CA LEU A 70 8.65 5.37 -0.60
C LEU A 70 9.65 5.88 0.43
N ASP A 71 10.90 6.08 0.05
CA ASP A 71 11.93 6.59 0.96
C ASP A 71 11.60 7.98 1.46
N SER A 72 11.08 8.83 0.59
CA SER A 72 10.63 10.17 0.96
C SER A 72 9.43 10.14 1.92
N ILE A 73 8.48 9.21 1.74
CA ILE A 73 7.34 9.00 2.64
C ILE A 73 7.81 8.46 4.00
N ARG A 74 8.74 7.50 3.99
CA ARG A 74 9.35 6.94 5.22
C ARG A 74 10.01 8.05 6.05
N VAL A 75 10.73 8.98 5.41
CA VAL A 75 11.31 10.15 6.09
C VAL A 75 10.24 11.06 6.70
N LEU A 76 9.12 11.29 6.00
CA LEU A 76 8.02 12.11 6.53
C LEU A 76 7.34 11.46 7.75
N PHE A 77 7.16 10.13 7.73
CA PHE A 77 6.59 9.40 8.87
C PHE A 77 7.54 9.27 10.07
N ASN A 78 8.85 9.28 9.84
CA ASN A 78 9.84 9.11 10.91
C ASN A 78 10.02 10.35 11.79
N ARG A 79 9.20 11.39 11.61
CA ARG A 79 9.14 12.56 12.48
C ARG A 79 8.25 12.28 13.68
N GLU A 80 8.60 12.84 14.84
CA GLU A 80 7.80 12.68 16.07
C GLU A 80 6.37 13.20 15.88
N ASN A 81 6.24 14.38 15.28
CA ASN A 81 4.97 15.01 14.96
C ASN A 81 4.82 15.14 13.44
N ILE A 82 3.72 14.61 12.91
CA ILE A 82 3.34 14.77 11.50
C ILE A 82 2.33 15.90 11.44
N GLU A 83 2.75 17.04 10.90
CA GLU A 83 1.84 18.15 10.60
C GLU A 83 0.85 17.75 9.50
N GLU A 84 -0.36 18.31 9.54
CA GLU A 84 -1.41 18.01 8.54
C GLU A 84 -0.98 18.35 7.10
N SER A 85 -0.14 19.38 6.94
CA SER A 85 0.51 19.73 5.67
C SER A 85 1.36 18.57 5.11
N SER A 86 2.06 17.85 5.98
CA SER A 86 2.87 16.68 5.62
C SER A 86 2.00 15.48 5.28
N THR A 87 0.80 15.36 5.88
CA THR A 87 -0.17 14.31 5.53
C THR A 87 -0.64 14.42 4.08
N LEU A 88 -0.92 15.64 3.59
CA LEU A 88 -1.28 15.85 2.18
C LEU A 88 -0.14 15.47 1.22
N GLU A 89 1.11 15.77 1.59
CA GLU A 89 2.26 15.37 0.80
C GLU A 89 2.42 13.85 0.75
N ILE A 90 2.24 13.17 1.89
CA ILE A 90 2.25 11.69 1.95
C ILE A 90 1.16 11.11 1.06
N LEU A 91 -0.07 11.62 1.15
CA LEU A 91 -1.20 11.17 0.33
C LEU A 91 -0.93 11.34 -1.16
N LYS A 92 -0.42 12.51 -1.58
CA LYS A 92 -0.04 12.77 -2.96
C LYS A 92 0.97 11.74 -3.47
N ARG A 93 2.00 11.42 -2.67
CA ARG A 93 3.06 10.48 -3.06
C ARG A 93 2.59 9.03 -3.05
N LEU A 94 1.77 8.62 -2.07
CA LEU A 94 1.13 7.31 -2.06
C LEU A 94 0.21 7.13 -3.27
N ASN A 95 -0.61 8.13 -3.58
CA ASN A 95 -1.47 8.10 -4.77
C ASN A 95 -0.64 8.03 -6.06
N ARG A 96 0.51 8.72 -6.13
CA ARG A 96 1.44 8.58 -7.26
C ARG A 96 1.94 7.14 -7.40
N ILE A 97 2.33 6.48 -6.29
CA ILE A 97 2.72 5.06 -6.31
C ILE A 97 1.57 4.19 -6.82
N VAL A 98 0.33 4.43 -6.37
CA VAL A 98 -0.87 3.71 -6.86
C VAL A 98 -1.03 3.87 -8.37
N LEU A 99 -0.89 5.08 -8.92
CA LEU A 99 -1.01 5.31 -10.36
C LEU A 99 0.12 4.65 -11.15
N ILE A 100 1.36 4.68 -10.63
CA ILE A 100 2.50 3.98 -11.24
C ILE A 100 2.22 2.48 -11.25
N LEU A 101 1.77 1.90 -10.13
CA LEU A 101 1.46 0.47 -10.04
C LEU A 101 0.31 0.05 -10.98
N ASN A 102 -0.71 0.89 -11.18
CA ASN A 102 -1.73 0.65 -12.21
C ASN A 102 -1.10 0.56 -13.61
N LEU A 103 -0.23 1.52 -13.97
CA LEU A 103 0.50 1.47 -15.23
C LEU A 103 1.36 0.21 -15.35
N LEU A 104 2.04 -0.21 -14.28
CA LEU A 104 2.83 -1.45 -14.25
C LEU A 104 1.98 -2.70 -14.46
N VAL A 105 0.75 -2.73 -13.92
CA VAL A 105 -0.20 -3.81 -14.17
C VAL A 105 -0.59 -3.87 -15.66
N ASP A 106 -0.81 -2.70 -16.27
CA ASP A 106 -1.24 -2.56 -17.67
C ASP A 106 -0.09 -2.66 -18.68
N GLN A 107 1.16 -2.71 -18.22
CA GLN A 107 2.33 -2.97 -19.07
C GLN A 107 2.50 -4.46 -19.42
N VAL A 108 1.98 -5.39 -18.60
CA VAL A 108 2.10 -6.84 -18.87
C VAL A 108 1.54 -7.23 -20.25
N PRO A 109 0.34 -6.77 -20.67
CA PRO A 109 -0.18 -7.03 -22.01
C PRO A 109 0.73 -6.65 -23.18
N ILE A 110 1.63 -5.67 -23.01
CA ILE A 110 2.60 -5.30 -24.07
C ILE A 110 3.56 -6.47 -24.32
N LEU A 111 4.10 -7.06 -23.26
CA LEU A 111 5.00 -8.22 -23.37
C LEU A 111 4.26 -9.49 -23.79
N GLU A 112 2.96 -9.59 -23.52
CA GLU A 112 2.11 -10.68 -24.00
C GLU A 112 1.88 -10.70 -25.52
N THR A 113 2.31 -9.65 -26.24
CA THR A 113 2.28 -9.63 -27.72
C THR A 113 3.39 -10.50 -28.34
N MET A 114 4.46 -10.78 -27.60
CA MET A 114 5.50 -11.74 -27.98
C MET A 114 4.95 -13.16 -27.92
N THR A 115 5.22 -13.97 -28.94
CA THR A 115 4.73 -15.36 -28.93
C THR A 115 5.61 -16.26 -28.08
N PRO A 116 5.08 -17.35 -27.50
CA PRO A 116 5.91 -18.32 -26.78
C PRO A 116 7.02 -18.95 -27.64
N LEU A 117 6.81 -19.09 -28.96
CA LEU A 117 7.84 -19.64 -29.86
C LEU A 117 9.00 -18.65 -30.01
N ASP A 118 8.71 -17.37 -30.26
CA ASP A 118 9.73 -16.33 -30.36
C ASP A 118 10.50 -16.18 -29.04
N PHE A 119 9.80 -16.28 -27.90
CA PHE A 119 10.45 -16.29 -26.59
C PHE A 119 11.42 -17.47 -26.42
N MET A 120 11.02 -18.66 -26.85
CA MET A 120 11.88 -19.86 -26.75
C MET A 120 13.16 -19.72 -27.57
N ASP A 121 13.13 -19.02 -28.69
CA ASP A 121 14.30 -18.85 -29.58
C ASP A 121 15.44 -18.02 -28.95
N PHE A 122 15.16 -17.18 -27.95
CA PHE A 122 16.20 -16.44 -27.23
C PHE A 122 16.31 -16.75 -25.72
N ARG A 123 15.41 -17.57 -25.18
CA ARG A 123 15.36 -17.91 -23.74
C ARG A 123 16.68 -18.47 -23.21
N ASP A 124 17.39 -19.27 -24.01
CA ASP A 124 18.62 -19.93 -23.58
C ASP A 124 19.77 -18.95 -23.33
N TYR A 125 19.76 -17.77 -23.97
CA TYR A 125 20.73 -16.70 -23.71
C TYR A 125 20.50 -15.97 -22.38
N LEU A 126 19.32 -16.14 -21.78
CA LEU A 126 18.99 -15.49 -20.51
C LEU A 126 19.53 -16.27 -19.31
N SER A 127 19.82 -17.57 -19.43
CA SER A 127 20.26 -18.38 -18.28
C SER A 127 21.66 -17.98 -17.81
N PRO A 128 21.92 -17.82 -16.48
CA PRO A 128 21.04 -18.08 -15.34
C PRO A 128 20.24 -16.85 -14.85
N ALA A 129 20.23 -15.76 -15.61
CA ALA A 129 19.56 -14.53 -15.22
C ALA A 129 18.03 -14.71 -15.08
N SER A 130 17.46 -14.05 -14.06
CA SER A 130 16.02 -14.09 -13.82
C SER A 130 15.52 -12.90 -13.02
N GLY A 131 14.21 -12.66 -13.03
CA GLY A 131 13.57 -11.63 -12.21
C GLY A 131 13.77 -11.80 -10.69
N PHE A 132 14.29 -12.94 -10.22
CA PHE A 132 14.73 -13.09 -8.83
C PHE A 132 15.89 -12.14 -8.47
N GLN A 133 16.66 -11.71 -9.47
CA GLN A 133 17.77 -10.76 -9.36
C GLN A 133 17.32 -9.30 -9.51
N SER A 134 16.01 -8.99 -9.60
CA SER A 134 15.55 -7.60 -9.53
C SER A 134 15.74 -7.07 -8.10
N LEU A 135 16.85 -6.34 -7.89
CA LEU A 135 17.20 -5.73 -6.62
C LEU A 135 16.09 -4.77 -6.18
N GLN A 136 15.64 -3.89 -7.09
CA GLN A 136 14.65 -2.86 -6.77
C GLN A 136 13.32 -3.46 -6.35
N PHE A 137 12.88 -4.56 -6.97
CA PHE A 137 11.66 -5.25 -6.55
C PHE A 137 11.76 -5.77 -5.10
N ARG A 138 12.92 -6.29 -4.70
CA ARG A 138 13.16 -6.71 -3.30
C ARG A 138 13.23 -5.53 -2.34
N LEU A 139 13.86 -4.43 -2.75
CA LEU A 139 13.88 -3.20 -1.95
C LEU A 139 12.47 -2.65 -1.74
N ILE A 140 11.59 -2.67 -2.74
CA ILE A 140 10.18 -2.26 -2.60
C ILE A 140 9.47 -3.14 -1.57
N GLU A 141 9.58 -4.47 -1.70
CA GLU A 141 8.95 -5.40 -0.75
C GLU A 141 9.42 -5.15 0.70
N ASN A 142 10.73 -4.98 0.91
CA ASN A 142 11.31 -4.76 2.23
C ASN A 142 10.92 -3.40 2.80
N LYS A 143 11.05 -2.33 2.00
CA LYS A 143 10.69 -0.95 2.40
C LYS A 143 9.21 -0.80 2.69
N LEU A 144 8.33 -1.56 2.04
CA LEU A 144 6.91 -1.63 2.41
C LEU A 144 6.72 -2.35 3.74
N GLY A 145 7.33 -3.52 3.91
CA GLY A 145 7.33 -4.28 5.17
C GLY A 145 7.07 -5.78 5.03
N VAL A 146 7.36 -6.39 3.88
CA VAL A 146 7.28 -7.85 3.72
C VAL A 146 8.38 -8.50 4.56
N LYS A 147 7.98 -9.14 5.67
CA LYS A 147 8.91 -9.83 6.57
C LYS A 147 9.47 -11.12 5.96
N THR A 148 10.72 -11.44 6.26
CA THR A 148 11.46 -12.56 5.67
C THR A 148 10.83 -13.91 6.01
N GLU A 149 10.32 -14.08 7.22
CA GLU A 149 9.62 -15.28 7.69
C GLU A 149 8.30 -15.55 6.94
N HIS A 150 7.65 -14.52 6.40
CA HIS A 150 6.42 -14.68 5.62
C HIS A 150 6.69 -15.15 4.18
N ARG A 151 7.90 -14.90 3.66
CA ARG A 151 8.30 -15.32 2.31
C ARG A 151 8.22 -16.85 2.20
N VAL A 152 7.82 -17.34 1.03
CA VAL A 152 7.82 -18.78 0.75
C VAL A 152 9.25 -19.34 0.79
N LYS A 153 9.41 -20.59 1.24
CA LYS A 153 10.73 -21.21 1.55
C LYS A 153 11.82 -20.95 0.51
N TYR A 154 11.50 -21.13 -0.77
CA TYR A 154 12.44 -20.91 -1.87
C TYR A 154 13.06 -19.49 -1.88
N ASN A 155 12.29 -18.49 -1.43
CA ASN A 155 12.65 -17.07 -1.46
C ASN A 155 12.86 -16.47 -0.06
N GLN A 156 13.03 -17.29 0.98
CA GLN A 156 13.40 -16.79 2.32
C GLN A 156 14.86 -16.30 2.34
N LYS A 157 15.72 -16.93 1.53
CA LYS A 157 17.14 -16.61 1.38
C LYS A 157 17.41 -15.92 0.04
N TYR A 158 16.58 -14.92 -0.30
CA TYR A 158 16.64 -14.24 -1.58
C TYR A 158 17.93 -13.43 -1.79
N SER A 159 18.61 -13.02 -0.71
CA SER A 159 19.90 -12.31 -0.77
C SER A 159 21.01 -13.11 -1.44
N HIS A 160 20.96 -14.44 -1.38
CA HIS A 160 21.97 -15.31 -2.02
C HIS A 160 21.99 -15.15 -3.56
N VAL A 161 20.88 -14.73 -4.15
CA VAL A 161 20.73 -14.52 -5.60
C VAL A 161 21.57 -13.32 -6.08
N PHE A 162 21.89 -12.40 -5.17
CA PHE A 162 22.74 -11.22 -5.43
C PHE A 162 24.24 -11.51 -5.21
N GLY A 163 24.56 -12.75 -4.78
CA GLY A 163 25.90 -13.35 -4.82
C GLY A 163 27.02 -12.47 -4.26
N THR A 164 27.67 -11.72 -5.15
CA THR A 164 28.98 -11.10 -5.02
C THR A 164 28.97 -9.58 -5.14
N GLU A 165 27.81 -8.93 -5.30
CA GLU A 165 27.72 -7.46 -5.41
C GLU A 165 27.56 -6.83 -4.02
N PRO A 166 28.63 -6.21 -3.46
CA PRO A 166 28.60 -5.72 -2.07
C PRO A 166 27.56 -4.63 -1.86
N GLU A 167 27.37 -3.76 -2.87
CA GLU A 167 26.39 -2.68 -2.84
C GLU A 167 24.95 -3.19 -2.79
N ALA A 168 24.62 -4.23 -3.57
CA ALA A 168 23.29 -4.84 -3.57
C ALA A 168 22.99 -5.52 -2.24
N ILE A 169 23.97 -6.25 -1.67
CA ILE A 169 23.83 -6.90 -0.37
C ILE A 169 23.61 -5.88 0.74
N GLU A 170 24.39 -4.80 0.74
CA GLU A 170 24.27 -3.75 1.74
C GLU A 170 22.93 -3.00 1.60
N ALA A 171 22.48 -2.73 0.36
CA ALA A 171 21.17 -2.14 0.12
C ALA A 171 20.03 -3.03 0.64
N ILE A 172 20.09 -4.35 0.42
CA ILE A 172 19.12 -5.31 0.94
C ILE A 172 19.14 -5.31 2.47
N LYS A 173 20.32 -5.44 3.07
CA LYS A 173 20.48 -5.43 4.52
C LYS A 173 19.92 -4.15 5.15
N ASN A 174 20.24 -2.99 4.59
CA ASN A 174 19.69 -1.71 5.06
C ASN A 174 18.17 -1.67 4.91
N SER A 175 17.62 -2.17 3.80
CA SER A 175 16.17 -2.23 3.63
C SER A 175 15.43 -3.18 4.59
N GLU A 176 16.11 -4.20 5.12
CA GLU A 176 15.55 -5.11 6.14
C GLU A 176 15.68 -4.55 7.56
N GLN A 177 16.75 -3.77 7.84
CA GLN A 177 17.04 -3.22 9.17
C GLN A 177 16.36 -1.88 9.43
N ASP A 178 16.30 -1.01 8.42
CA ASP A 178 15.66 0.28 8.57
C ASP A 178 14.14 0.11 8.79
N PRO A 179 13.48 1.04 9.51
CA PRO A 179 12.03 1.01 9.66
C PRO A 179 11.32 0.96 8.30
N SER A 180 10.51 -0.08 8.11
CA SER A 180 9.64 -0.19 6.94
C SER A 180 8.49 0.82 7.02
N LEU A 181 7.81 1.06 5.90
CA LEU A 181 6.60 1.86 5.87
C LEU A 181 5.55 1.31 6.83
N SER A 182 5.39 -0.01 6.90
CA SER A 182 4.49 -0.65 7.86
C SER A 182 4.86 -0.34 9.31
N ASP A 183 6.13 -0.43 9.69
CA ASP A 183 6.56 -0.14 11.07
C ASP A 183 6.30 1.34 11.42
N LEU A 184 6.54 2.24 10.47
CA LEU A 184 6.32 3.68 10.64
C LEU A 184 4.82 4.06 10.71
N VAL A 185 3.99 3.45 9.86
CA VAL A 185 2.53 3.62 9.88
C VAL A 185 1.96 3.10 11.19
N GLN A 186 2.44 1.98 11.70
CA GLN A 186 2.01 1.45 13.00
C GLN A 186 2.32 2.43 14.14
N ARG A 187 3.55 2.95 14.22
CA ARG A 187 3.92 3.98 15.23
C ARG A 187 3.04 5.23 15.13
N TRP A 188 2.67 5.65 13.92
CA TRP A 188 1.75 6.76 13.72
C TRP A 188 0.33 6.42 14.19
N LEU A 189 -0.19 5.23 13.86
CA LEU A 189 -1.50 4.76 14.31
C LEU A 189 -1.60 4.61 15.84
N GLU A 190 -0.53 4.22 16.50
CA GLU A 190 -0.45 4.12 17.96
C GLU A 190 -0.61 5.47 18.70
N ARG A 191 -0.42 6.58 17.96
CA ARG A 191 -0.59 7.96 18.43
C ARG A 191 -1.92 8.58 17.98
N THR A 192 -2.84 7.77 17.44
CA THR A 192 -4.16 8.26 17.02
C THR A 192 -4.88 8.87 18.24
N PRO A 193 -5.33 10.13 18.17
CA PRO A 193 -5.99 10.78 19.30
C PRO A 193 -7.32 10.10 19.63
N GLY A 194 -7.60 9.93 20.91
CA GLY A 194 -8.81 9.34 21.47
C GLY A 194 -8.68 7.87 21.89
N LEU A 195 -7.49 7.29 21.73
CA LEU A 195 -7.13 5.98 22.29
C LEU A 195 -6.76 6.05 23.79
N GLU A 196 -6.54 7.24 24.33
CA GLU A 196 -6.11 7.45 25.71
C GLU A 196 -7.20 7.02 26.72
N LEU A 197 -6.80 6.28 27.75
CA LEU A 197 -7.70 5.78 28.80
C LEU A 197 -8.33 6.92 29.62
N ASP A 198 -7.52 7.93 29.95
CA ASP A 198 -7.96 9.12 30.70
C ASP A 198 -8.60 10.18 29.80
N GLY A 199 -8.65 9.93 28.48
CA GLY A 199 -9.22 10.82 27.48
C GLY A 199 -10.56 10.30 26.96
N PHE A 200 -10.69 10.19 25.63
CA PHE A 200 -11.93 9.71 25.02
C PHE A 200 -12.21 8.23 25.31
N ASN A 201 -11.16 7.42 25.58
CA ASN A 201 -11.23 5.99 25.80
C ASN A 201 -12.08 5.26 24.73
N PHE A 202 -11.69 5.43 23.47
CA PHE A 202 -12.39 4.80 22.34
C PHE A 202 -12.55 3.29 22.56
N TRP A 203 -11.49 2.61 23.01
CA TRP A 203 -11.46 1.15 23.08
C TRP A 203 -12.45 0.59 24.11
N GLY A 204 -12.53 1.18 25.30
CA GLY A 204 -13.51 0.79 26.32
C GLY A 204 -14.95 0.99 25.83
N LYS A 205 -15.25 2.19 25.29
CA LYS A 205 -16.58 2.50 24.76
C LYS A 205 -16.98 1.62 23.58
N PHE A 206 -16.01 1.26 22.73
CA PHE A 206 -16.24 0.36 21.62
C PHE A 206 -16.58 -1.05 22.10
N LYS A 207 -15.86 -1.56 23.11
CA LYS A 207 -16.18 -2.84 23.75
C LYS A 207 -17.60 -2.84 24.33
N ASP A 208 -17.96 -1.81 25.10
CA ASP A 208 -19.32 -1.69 25.68
C ASP A 208 -20.41 -1.69 24.61
N SER A 209 -20.14 -1.03 23.48
CA SER A 209 -21.06 -0.97 22.34
C SER A 209 -21.23 -2.31 21.64
N VAL A 210 -20.14 -3.08 21.51
CA VAL A 210 -20.17 -4.45 20.98
C VAL A 210 -20.91 -5.39 21.94
N ASP A 211 -20.64 -5.31 23.24
CA ASP A 211 -21.32 -6.13 24.24
C ASP A 211 -22.82 -5.86 24.23
N LYS A 212 -23.23 -4.58 24.17
CA LYS A 212 -24.62 -4.19 23.98
C LYS A 212 -25.24 -4.78 22.70
N LEU A 213 -24.55 -4.65 21.56
CA LEU A 213 -25.01 -5.20 20.27
C LEU A 213 -25.26 -6.71 20.35
N LEU A 214 -24.32 -7.45 20.91
CA LEU A 214 -24.37 -8.91 20.96
C LEU A 214 -25.44 -9.39 21.95
N ASN A 215 -25.58 -8.73 23.09
CA ASN A 215 -26.63 -9.03 24.06
C ASN A 215 -28.04 -8.75 23.48
N GLU A 216 -28.25 -7.61 22.82
CA GLU A 216 -29.53 -7.30 22.17
C GLU A 216 -29.88 -8.31 21.06
N LYS A 217 -28.88 -8.73 20.28
CA LYS A 217 -29.05 -9.78 19.26
C LYS A 217 -29.38 -11.13 19.86
N GLU A 218 -28.78 -11.47 20.99
CA GLU A 218 -29.03 -12.73 21.70
C GLU A 218 -30.44 -12.77 22.28
N GLU A 219 -30.90 -11.67 22.90
CA GLU A 219 -32.28 -11.54 23.36
C GLU A 219 -33.29 -11.67 22.20
N GLN A 220 -33.01 -11.06 21.06
CA GLN A 220 -33.84 -11.18 19.85
C GLN A 220 -33.83 -12.61 19.28
N ALA A 221 -32.67 -13.28 19.29
CA ALA A 221 -32.55 -14.66 18.86
C ALA A 221 -33.37 -15.60 19.77
N ASN A 222 -33.34 -15.39 21.08
CA ASN A 222 -34.10 -16.18 22.04
C ASN A 222 -35.62 -16.05 21.89
N LYS A 223 -36.10 -14.91 21.37
CA LYS A 223 -37.52 -14.66 21.03
C LYS A 223 -37.96 -15.30 19.71
N GLU A 224 -37.05 -15.88 18.92
CA GLU A 224 -37.39 -16.52 17.64
C GLU A 224 -38.16 -17.83 17.84
N PRO A 225 -39.41 -17.96 17.31
CA PRO A 225 -40.22 -19.16 17.50
C PRO A 225 -39.70 -20.37 16.73
N LYS A 226 -39.02 -20.17 15.59
CA LYS A 226 -38.50 -21.28 14.77
C LYS A 226 -37.16 -21.76 15.30
N GLU A 227 -37.14 -22.95 15.89
CA GLU A 227 -35.96 -23.52 16.56
C GLU A 227 -34.69 -23.54 15.68
N HIS A 228 -34.80 -23.99 14.43
CA HIS A 228 -33.64 -24.02 13.52
C HIS A 228 -33.07 -22.62 13.23
N ILE A 229 -33.92 -21.59 13.16
CA ILE A 229 -33.51 -20.20 12.96
C ILE A 229 -32.86 -19.66 14.24
N ARG A 230 -33.47 -19.93 15.40
CA ARG A 230 -32.91 -19.57 16.71
C ARG A 230 -31.51 -20.14 16.89
N ASN A 231 -31.35 -21.44 16.66
CA ASN A 231 -30.05 -22.11 16.82
C ASN A 231 -29.00 -21.54 15.85
N TYR A 232 -29.37 -21.27 14.60
CA TYR A 232 -28.48 -20.61 13.64
C TYR A 232 -28.06 -19.21 14.10
N ARG A 233 -29.00 -18.38 14.59
CA ARG A 233 -28.72 -17.02 15.08
C ARG A 233 -27.80 -17.05 16.31
N LEU A 234 -28.06 -17.92 17.27
CA LEU A 234 -27.20 -18.08 18.46
C LEU A 234 -25.79 -18.53 18.07
N MET A 235 -25.66 -19.44 17.10
CA MET A 235 -24.35 -19.84 16.57
C MET A 235 -23.62 -18.68 15.88
N ASP A 236 -24.31 -17.86 15.07
CA ASP A 236 -23.71 -16.67 14.45
C ASP A 236 -23.23 -15.65 15.51
N ILE A 237 -24.04 -15.42 16.54
CA ILE A 237 -23.70 -14.51 17.64
C ILE A 237 -22.46 -15.03 18.40
N GLN A 238 -22.41 -16.32 18.71
CA GLN A 238 -21.23 -16.90 19.37
C GLN A 238 -19.98 -16.75 18.51
N LYS A 239 -20.04 -17.05 17.21
CA LYS A 239 -18.92 -16.82 16.29
C LYS A 239 -18.49 -15.35 16.26
N ARG A 240 -19.44 -14.40 16.28
CA ARG A 240 -19.12 -12.97 16.38
C ARG A 240 -18.44 -12.63 17.70
N ARG A 241 -18.90 -13.17 18.84
CA ARG A 241 -18.22 -13.01 20.14
C ARG A 241 -16.77 -13.47 20.06
N ASP A 242 -16.53 -14.67 19.52
CA ASP A 242 -15.18 -15.22 19.36
C ASP A 242 -14.30 -14.31 18.49
N VAL A 243 -14.86 -13.76 17.39
CA VAL A 243 -14.17 -12.80 16.53
C VAL A 243 -13.81 -11.51 17.26
N TYR A 244 -14.73 -10.93 18.05
CA TYR A 244 -14.45 -9.72 18.82
C TYR A 244 -13.48 -9.96 19.98
N GLU A 245 -13.50 -11.13 20.60
CA GLU A 245 -12.54 -11.52 21.64
C GLU A 245 -11.10 -11.44 21.09
N THR A 246 -10.89 -11.81 19.81
CA THR A 246 -9.57 -11.69 19.18
C THR A 246 -9.04 -10.26 19.07
N ILE A 247 -9.88 -9.23 19.20
CA ILE A 247 -9.44 -7.83 19.23
C ILE A 247 -9.50 -7.26 20.65
N PHE A 248 -10.39 -7.69 21.54
CA PHE A 248 -10.44 -7.14 22.90
C PHE A 248 -9.47 -7.79 23.88
N ASN A 249 -8.92 -8.96 23.52
CA ASN A 249 -7.93 -9.68 24.31
C ASN A 249 -6.53 -9.53 23.69
N PRO A 250 -5.60 -8.79 24.36
CA PRO A 250 -4.25 -8.58 23.85
C PRO A 250 -3.49 -9.87 23.56
N SER A 251 -3.58 -10.87 24.44
CA SER A 251 -2.87 -12.15 24.27
C SER A 251 -3.37 -12.92 23.04
N SER A 252 -4.68 -12.88 22.77
CA SER A 252 -5.26 -13.49 21.57
C SER A 252 -4.80 -12.78 20.30
N HIS A 253 -4.69 -11.45 20.34
CA HIS A 253 -4.16 -10.66 19.24
C HIS A 253 -2.68 -10.98 18.98
N GLU A 254 -1.85 -11.01 20.02
CA GLU A 254 -0.41 -11.33 19.91
C GLU A 254 -0.18 -12.74 19.36
N ALA A 255 -1.03 -13.71 19.71
CA ALA A 255 -1.00 -15.04 19.13
C ALA A 255 -1.33 -15.08 17.62
N LEU A 256 -2.13 -14.13 17.12
CA LEU A 256 -2.38 -13.98 15.68
C LEU A 256 -1.22 -13.29 14.97
N VAL A 257 -0.58 -12.32 15.63
CA VAL A 257 0.62 -11.65 15.09
C VAL A 257 1.78 -12.64 14.97
N SER A 258 2.05 -13.44 16.01
CA SER A 258 3.15 -14.41 16.00
C SER A 258 3.01 -15.53 14.95
N ARG A 259 1.77 -15.86 14.59
CA ARG A 259 1.46 -16.82 13.51
C ARG A 259 1.46 -16.20 12.10
N GLY A 260 1.62 -14.88 11.99
CA GLY A 260 1.53 -14.19 10.71
C GLY A 260 0.11 -14.14 10.14
N GLU A 261 -0.91 -14.17 11.00
CA GLU A 261 -2.32 -13.93 10.64
C GLU A 261 -2.72 -12.46 10.81
N ARG A 262 -1.97 -11.71 11.64
CA ARG A 262 -2.00 -10.24 11.77
C ARG A 262 -0.59 -9.65 11.59
N ARG A 263 -0.49 -8.36 11.31
CA ARG A 263 0.78 -7.64 11.15
C ARG A 263 0.92 -6.49 12.15
N PHE A 264 -0.18 -5.79 12.40
CA PHE A 264 -0.20 -4.61 13.24
C PHE A 264 -0.04 -4.95 14.71
N THR A 265 0.61 -4.06 15.46
CA THR A 265 0.54 -4.06 16.92
C THR A 265 -0.91 -3.86 17.38
N TYR A 266 -1.17 -4.27 18.62
CA TYR A 266 -2.50 -4.16 19.22
C TYR A 266 -3.01 -2.72 19.18
N LYS A 267 -2.18 -1.76 19.58
CA LYS A 267 -2.56 -0.35 19.64
C LYS A 267 -2.65 0.29 18.25
N ALA A 268 -1.83 -0.11 17.28
CA ALA A 268 -1.99 0.34 15.89
C ALA A 268 -3.32 -0.12 15.29
N LEU A 269 -3.76 -1.35 15.60
CA LEU A 269 -5.06 -1.87 15.18
C LEU A 269 -6.22 -1.03 15.75
N GLN A 270 -6.13 -0.63 17.02
CA GLN A 270 -7.13 0.26 17.66
C GLN A 270 -7.23 1.60 16.91
N GLY A 271 -6.08 2.23 16.62
CA GLY A 271 -6.03 3.49 15.87
C GLY A 271 -6.64 3.36 14.48
N ALA A 272 -6.35 2.26 13.78
CA ALA A 272 -6.91 2.01 12.45
C ALA A 272 -8.44 1.82 12.48
N ILE A 273 -8.97 1.09 13.49
CA ILE A 273 -10.41 0.94 13.72
C ILE A 273 -11.06 2.30 14.03
N MET A 274 -10.42 3.10 14.87
CA MET A 274 -10.91 4.43 15.23
C MET A 274 -11.02 5.34 13.99
N ILE A 275 -9.96 5.44 13.20
CA ILE A 275 -9.96 6.20 11.94
C ILE A 275 -11.05 5.68 11.00
N LYS A 276 -11.27 4.36 10.94
CA LYS A 276 -12.31 3.77 10.08
C LYS A 276 -13.72 4.19 10.50
N PHE A 277 -14.02 4.25 11.80
CA PHE A 277 -15.34 4.64 12.30
C PHE A 277 -15.60 6.14 12.20
N TYR A 278 -14.60 6.98 12.49
CA TYR A 278 -14.74 8.44 12.51
C TYR A 278 -14.13 9.12 11.27
N ARG A 279 -14.04 8.40 10.15
CA ARG A 279 -13.45 8.90 8.89
C ARG A 279 -14.10 10.17 8.34
N ASP A 280 -15.36 10.43 8.73
CA ASP A 280 -16.13 11.56 8.25
C ASP A 280 -15.76 12.85 9.03
N GLU A 281 -14.98 12.74 10.12
CA GLU A 281 -14.43 13.88 10.85
C GLU A 281 -13.24 14.51 10.10
N PRO A 282 -13.12 15.86 10.07
CA PRO A 282 -12.11 16.56 9.27
C PRO A 282 -10.68 16.03 9.47
N ARG A 283 -10.23 15.88 10.72
CA ARG A 283 -8.88 15.40 11.03
C ARG A 283 -8.65 13.90 10.74
N PHE A 284 -9.71 13.11 10.54
CA PHE A 284 -9.60 11.70 10.17
C PHE A 284 -9.88 11.40 8.71
N SER A 285 -10.41 12.36 7.95
CA SER A 285 -10.64 12.22 6.50
C SER A 285 -9.34 11.88 5.73
N GLN A 286 -8.27 12.65 5.96
CA GLN A 286 -6.97 12.45 5.32
C GLN A 286 -6.28 11.15 5.81
N PRO A 287 -6.22 10.86 7.11
CA PRO A 287 -5.80 9.54 7.61
C PRO A 287 -6.55 8.35 6.99
N HIS A 288 -7.86 8.47 6.79
CA HIS A 288 -8.64 7.40 6.17
C HIS A 288 -8.26 7.18 4.70
N GLN A 289 -8.05 8.25 3.93
CA GLN A 289 -7.55 8.15 2.56
C GLN A 289 -6.17 7.51 2.51
N LEU A 290 -5.31 7.80 3.50
CA LEU A 290 -3.97 7.22 3.60
C LEU A 290 -4.06 5.70 3.76
N LEU A 291 -4.87 5.23 4.72
CA LEU A 291 -5.11 3.80 4.92
C LEU A 291 -5.71 3.12 3.68
N THR A 292 -6.53 3.85 2.91
CA THR A 292 -7.09 3.37 1.65
C THR A 292 -6.01 3.17 0.59
N LEU A 293 -5.15 4.15 0.39
CA LEU A 293 -4.04 4.05 -0.58
C LEU A 293 -3.04 2.94 -0.22
N LEU A 294 -2.81 2.67 1.07
CA LEU A 294 -1.98 1.53 1.50
C LEU A 294 -2.59 0.19 1.09
N MET A 295 -3.91 0.03 1.21
CA MET A 295 -4.62 -1.16 0.70
C MET A 295 -4.55 -1.23 -0.84
N ASP A 296 -4.68 -0.09 -1.54
CA ASP A 296 -4.59 -0.05 -2.99
C ASP A 296 -3.21 -0.48 -3.49
N ILE A 297 -2.13 -0.07 -2.81
CA ILE A 297 -0.76 -0.52 -3.11
C ILE A 297 -0.63 -2.05 -2.96
N ASP A 298 -1.09 -2.63 -1.85
CA ASP A 298 -1.07 -4.09 -1.65
C ASP A 298 -1.87 -4.83 -2.73
N SER A 299 -3.06 -4.32 -3.05
CA SER A 299 -3.94 -4.86 -4.07
C SER A 299 -3.28 -4.85 -5.45
N LEU A 300 -2.64 -3.73 -5.83
CA LEU A 300 -2.00 -3.58 -7.13
C LEU A 300 -0.72 -4.39 -7.26
N ILE A 301 0.09 -4.50 -6.21
CA ILE A 301 1.24 -5.42 -6.20
C ILE A 301 0.76 -6.86 -6.38
N THR A 302 -0.33 -7.26 -5.71
CA THR A 302 -0.92 -8.60 -5.87
C THR A 302 -1.45 -8.81 -7.29
N LYS A 303 -2.12 -7.81 -7.87
CA LYS A 303 -2.61 -7.84 -9.26
C LYS A 303 -1.46 -7.93 -10.26
N TRP A 304 -0.37 -7.20 -10.06
CA TRP A 304 0.83 -7.28 -10.88
C TRP A 304 1.45 -8.68 -10.82
N ARG A 305 1.59 -9.27 -9.62
CA ARG A 305 2.06 -10.66 -9.46
C ARG A 305 1.16 -11.64 -10.20
N TYR A 306 -0.15 -11.46 -10.13
CA TYR A 306 -1.12 -12.31 -10.82
C TYR A 306 -0.96 -12.20 -12.34
N ASN A 307 -0.94 -11.00 -12.89
CA ASN A 307 -0.73 -10.79 -14.33
C ASN A 307 0.60 -11.41 -14.79
N HIS A 308 1.67 -11.21 -14.02
CA HIS A 308 2.96 -11.84 -14.27
C HIS A 308 2.88 -13.38 -14.26
N VAL A 309 2.16 -13.98 -13.30
CA VAL A 309 1.93 -15.44 -13.24
C VAL A 309 1.23 -15.94 -14.50
N ILE A 310 0.19 -15.25 -14.97
CA ILE A 310 -0.59 -15.63 -16.15
C ILE A 310 0.27 -15.51 -17.42
N MET A 311 1.01 -14.41 -17.57
CA MET A 311 1.97 -14.23 -18.66
C MET A 311 3.02 -15.34 -18.67
N VAL A 312 3.64 -15.66 -17.52
CA VAL A 312 4.63 -16.74 -17.43
C VAL A 312 4.01 -18.09 -17.79
N GLN A 313 2.78 -18.37 -17.35
CA GLN A 313 2.08 -19.60 -17.74
C GLN A 313 1.85 -19.68 -19.26
N ARG A 314 1.59 -18.56 -19.93
CA ARG A 314 1.48 -18.49 -21.39
C ARG A 314 2.83 -18.72 -22.08
N MET A 315 3.91 -18.14 -21.56
CA MET A 315 5.24 -18.21 -22.17
C MET A 315 5.94 -19.57 -22.01
N ILE A 316 5.87 -20.19 -20.82
CA ILE A 316 6.64 -21.41 -20.51
C ILE A 316 5.79 -22.56 -19.95
N GLY A 317 4.47 -22.40 -19.89
CA GLY A 317 3.59 -23.40 -19.29
C GLY A 317 3.74 -23.51 -17.77
N SER A 318 3.29 -24.63 -17.20
CA SER A 318 3.27 -24.87 -15.75
C SER A 318 4.38 -25.80 -15.24
N GLN A 319 5.10 -26.46 -16.16
CA GLN A 319 6.04 -27.55 -15.86
C GLN A 319 7.50 -27.21 -16.17
N GLN A 320 7.77 -26.18 -16.99
CA GLN A 320 9.14 -25.74 -17.21
C GLN A 320 9.68 -25.02 -15.98
N LEU A 321 10.90 -25.37 -15.60
CA LEU A 321 11.65 -24.66 -14.57
C LEU A 321 11.99 -23.25 -15.05
N GLY A 322 11.96 -22.28 -14.13
CA GLY A 322 12.45 -20.94 -14.42
C GLY A 322 13.96 -20.93 -14.64
N THR A 323 14.47 -19.99 -15.44
CA THR A 323 15.92 -19.82 -15.67
C THR A 323 16.70 -19.56 -14.37
N GLY A 324 16.04 -18.96 -13.36
CA GLY A 324 16.58 -18.76 -12.02
C GLY A 324 16.57 -19.99 -11.10
N GLY A 325 16.19 -21.18 -11.58
CA GLY A 325 16.22 -22.43 -10.80
C GLY A 325 15.00 -22.67 -9.90
N SER A 326 13.94 -21.88 -10.03
CA SER A 326 12.67 -22.10 -9.31
C SER A 326 11.77 -23.08 -10.05
N SER A 327 10.71 -23.56 -9.39
CA SER A 327 9.61 -24.31 -10.03
C SER A 327 8.78 -23.47 -11.02
N GLY A 328 9.24 -22.26 -11.38
CA GLY A 328 8.63 -21.38 -12.35
C GLY A 328 7.24 -20.93 -11.89
N TYR A 329 6.23 -21.35 -12.64
CA TYR A 329 4.82 -21.03 -12.39
C TYR A 329 4.36 -21.33 -10.96
N GLN A 330 4.71 -22.49 -10.39
CA GLN A 330 4.22 -22.89 -9.05
C GLN A 330 4.76 -21.99 -7.95
N TYR A 331 6.04 -21.60 -8.04
CA TYR A 331 6.62 -20.62 -7.14
C TYR A 331 5.88 -19.28 -7.26
N LEU A 332 5.73 -18.74 -8.47
CA LEU A 332 5.11 -17.43 -8.68
C LEU A 332 3.67 -17.42 -8.16
N ARG A 333 2.90 -18.47 -8.43
CA ARG A 333 1.54 -18.64 -7.92
C ARG A 333 1.48 -18.64 -6.38
N SER A 334 2.48 -19.23 -5.70
CA SER A 334 2.55 -19.20 -4.24
C SER A 334 2.77 -17.79 -3.66
N THR A 335 3.30 -16.86 -4.46
CA THR A 335 3.48 -15.45 -4.05
C THR A 335 2.18 -14.62 -4.08
N LEU A 336 1.08 -15.19 -4.59
CA LEU A 336 -0.27 -14.56 -4.59
C LEU A 336 -0.99 -14.67 -3.23
N SER A 337 -0.32 -15.22 -2.23
CA SER A 337 -0.86 -15.41 -0.88
C SER A 337 -0.84 -14.12 -0.07
N ASP A 338 -1.78 -14.00 0.89
CA ASP A 338 -1.81 -12.94 1.92
C ASP A 338 -0.54 -12.87 2.78
N ARG A 339 0.35 -13.87 2.69
CA ARG A 339 1.73 -13.79 3.22
C ARG A 339 2.51 -12.58 2.71
N TYR A 340 2.25 -12.13 1.49
CA TYR A 340 2.92 -10.98 0.88
C TYR A 340 2.15 -9.66 1.06
N LYS A 341 0.93 -9.68 1.61
CA LYS A 341 0.18 -8.45 1.93
C LYS A 341 0.72 -7.84 3.22
N VAL A 342 1.22 -6.62 3.12
CA VAL A 342 1.87 -5.92 4.23
C VAL A 342 0.84 -5.31 5.18
N PHE A 343 -0.25 -4.77 4.63
CA PHE A 343 -1.33 -4.11 5.34
C PHE A 343 -2.57 -5.00 5.43
N LEU A 344 -2.38 -6.32 5.58
CA LEU A 344 -3.44 -7.32 5.68
C LEU A 344 -4.53 -6.94 6.70
N ASP A 345 -4.14 -6.37 7.84
CA ASP A 345 -5.07 -5.97 8.89
C ASP A 345 -6.07 -4.90 8.43
N LEU A 346 -5.67 -3.99 7.53
CA LEU A 346 -6.55 -2.93 7.00
C LEU A 346 -7.73 -3.50 6.22
N PHE A 347 -7.51 -4.56 5.43
CA PHE A 347 -8.57 -5.27 4.72
C PHE A 347 -9.53 -5.94 5.71
N ASN A 348 -8.98 -6.54 6.77
CA ASN A 348 -9.72 -7.30 7.77
C ASN A 348 -10.47 -6.42 8.79
N LEU A 349 -10.23 -5.11 8.84
CA LEU A 349 -10.99 -4.18 9.69
C LEU A 349 -12.49 -4.24 9.47
N SER A 350 -12.92 -4.54 8.24
CA SER A 350 -14.34 -4.66 7.87
C SER A 350 -15.06 -5.74 8.67
N THR A 351 -14.34 -6.72 9.20
CA THR A 351 -14.85 -7.80 10.07
C THR A 351 -15.42 -7.25 11.38
N PHE A 352 -14.88 -6.14 11.88
CA PHE A 352 -15.19 -5.62 13.22
C PHE A 352 -16.23 -4.49 13.21
N LEU A 353 -16.80 -4.15 12.05
CA LEU A 353 -17.75 -3.06 11.92
C LEU A 353 -19.06 -3.34 12.66
N ILE A 354 -19.57 -2.31 13.34
CA ILE A 354 -20.88 -2.31 13.99
C ILE A 354 -21.82 -1.29 13.34
N PRO A 355 -23.15 -1.41 13.53
CA PRO A 355 -24.11 -0.42 13.03
C PRO A 355 -23.79 1.00 13.49
N ARG A 356 -24.02 2.01 12.63
CA ARG A 356 -23.67 3.41 12.91
C ARG A 356 -24.24 3.95 14.22
N GLY A 357 -25.46 3.55 14.58
CA GLY A 357 -26.11 3.99 15.82
C GLY A 357 -25.47 3.45 17.12
N LEU A 358 -24.54 2.50 17.00
CA LEU A 358 -23.79 1.94 18.12
C LEU A 358 -22.32 2.37 18.13
N ILE A 359 -21.88 3.16 17.16
CA ILE A 359 -20.53 3.75 17.23
C ILE A 359 -20.53 4.75 18.39
N PRO A 360 -19.55 4.69 19.31
CA PRO A 360 -19.50 5.61 20.44
C PRO A 360 -19.58 7.08 19.97
N PRO A 361 -20.51 7.89 20.47
CA PRO A 361 -20.57 9.29 20.06
C PRO A 361 -19.34 10.03 20.57
N LEU A 362 -18.75 10.88 19.71
CA LEU A 362 -17.68 11.78 20.11
C LEU A 362 -18.18 12.76 21.17
N THR A 363 -17.39 12.97 22.23
CA THR A 363 -17.66 14.04 23.22
C THR A 363 -17.45 15.41 22.58
N SER A 364 -17.95 16.48 23.21
CA SER A 364 -17.74 17.84 22.70
C SER A 364 -16.25 18.16 22.57
N GLU A 365 -15.44 17.78 23.56
CA GLU A 365 -13.99 17.99 23.54
C GLU A 365 -13.33 17.22 22.40
N MET A 366 -13.77 15.99 22.13
CA MET A 366 -13.23 15.17 21.04
C MET A 366 -13.65 15.69 19.67
N LYS A 367 -14.90 16.18 19.54
CA LYS A 367 -15.35 16.85 18.31
C LYS A 367 -14.52 18.09 18.04
N ASP A 368 -14.30 18.93 19.05
CA ASP A 368 -13.47 20.13 18.90
C ASP A 368 -12.02 19.78 18.57
N ALA A 369 -11.48 18.74 19.20
CA ALA A 369 -10.14 18.24 18.89
C ALA A 369 -10.04 17.69 17.47
N LEU A 370 -11.09 17.08 16.92
CA LEU A 370 -11.12 16.49 15.57
C LEU A 370 -11.60 17.46 14.47
N ASN A 371 -12.12 18.63 14.86
CA ASN A 371 -12.61 19.64 13.95
C ASN A 371 -11.50 20.67 13.63
N MET A 372 -11.48 21.15 12.40
CA MET A 372 -10.62 22.27 11.99
C MET A 372 -11.31 23.59 12.33
N GLY A 373 -11.53 23.84 13.62
CA GLY A 373 -12.17 25.07 14.08
C GLY A 373 -11.23 26.27 13.95
N TRP A 374 -11.58 27.24 13.11
CA TRP A 374 -11.09 28.61 13.25
C TRP A 374 -11.60 29.13 14.59
N ARG A 375 -10.79 29.10 15.64
CA ARG A 375 -11.14 29.76 16.90
C ARG A 375 -11.29 31.26 16.62
N THR A 376 -12.53 31.73 16.46
CA THR A 376 -12.84 33.14 16.61
C THR A 376 -12.53 33.50 18.05
N HIS A 377 -11.42 34.20 18.29
CA HIS A 377 -11.16 34.88 19.54
C HIS A 377 -12.29 35.90 19.76
N GLN A 378 -13.36 35.50 20.46
CA GLN A 378 -14.26 36.47 21.05
C GLN A 378 -13.51 37.10 22.22
N ASN A 379 -12.91 38.27 21.96
CA ASN A 379 -12.48 39.19 23.01
C ASN A 379 -13.71 39.49 23.89
N HIS A 380 -13.70 39.00 25.13
CA HIS A 380 -14.54 39.58 26.16
C HIS A 380 -14.07 41.01 26.38
N ALA A 381 -14.76 41.96 25.75
CA ALA A 381 -14.74 43.34 26.16
C ALA A 381 -15.35 43.41 27.56
N THR A 382 -14.50 43.59 28.55
CA THR A 382 -14.87 44.02 29.89
C THR A 382 -15.44 45.43 29.78
N ASN A 383 -16.77 45.55 29.69
CA ASN A 383 -17.44 46.79 30.05
C ASN A 383 -17.42 46.90 31.58
N GLY A 384 -16.60 47.80 32.08
CA GLY A 384 -16.54 48.19 33.47
C GLY A 384 -15.87 49.55 33.57
N ASP A 385 -16.60 50.60 33.21
CA ASP A 385 -16.28 51.98 33.59
C ASP A 385 -17.50 52.59 34.29
N SER A 386 -17.19 53.09 35.49
CA SER A 386 -17.73 54.26 36.22
C SER A 386 -19.24 54.42 36.43
#